data_AF-A0AAT9HMC8-F1
#
_entry.id   AF-A0AAT9HMC8-F1
#
_cell.length_a   1.000
_cell.length_b   1.000
_cell.length_c   1.000
_cell.angle_alpha   90.00
_cell.angle_beta   90.00
_cell.angle_gamma   90.00
#
_symmetry.space_group_name_H-M   'P 1'
#
loop_
_entity.id
_entity.type
_entity.pdbx_description
1 polymer ?
#
loop_
_entity_poly.entity_id
_entity_poly.type
_entity_poly.pdbx_seq_one_letter_code
_entity_poly.pdbx_strand_id
1 'polypeptide(L)'
;MQYTGDGADEVLLLAWRRGPRHGAPHQAVRLRGLIPGERYRDARTGTIHHARVLADYGLHLDLPPGDWASTALHLVRVPEGTA
;
A
#
# COMPACT_ATOMS: atom_id res chain seq x y z
N MET A 1 4.17 1.30 -8.76
CA MET A 1 5.58 1.49 -8.41
C MET A 1 5.69 1.56 -6.90
N GLN A 2 6.72 0.95 -6.33
CA GLN A 2 6.96 0.95 -4.89
C GLN A 2 8.36 1.50 -4.62
N TYR A 3 8.46 2.36 -3.60
CA TYR A 3 9.71 2.86 -3.03
C TYR A 3 9.73 2.48 -1.56
N THR A 4 10.89 2.06 -1.07
CA THR A 4 11.08 1.60 0.31
C THR A 4 12.20 2.42 0.93
N GLY A 5 11.93 3.00 2.10
CA GLY A 5 12.91 3.72 2.91
C GLY A 5 13.97 2.80 3.50
N ASP A 6 14.98 3.39 4.12
CA ASP A 6 16.11 2.63 4.66
C ASP A 6 15.66 1.72 5.82
N GLY A 7 16.07 0.46 5.78
CA GLY A 7 15.57 -0.55 6.71
C GLY A 7 14.05 -0.74 6.69
N ALA A 8 13.35 -0.37 5.61
CA ALA A 8 11.90 -0.53 5.45
C ALA A 8 11.07 0.09 6.58
N ASP A 9 11.51 1.24 7.07
CA ASP A 9 10.81 2.09 8.03
C ASP A 9 9.60 2.81 7.41
N GLU A 10 9.69 3.14 6.13
CA GLU A 10 8.60 3.68 5.34
C GLU A 10 8.51 3.06 3.94
N VAL A 11 7.31 3.10 3.36
CA VAL A 11 7.04 2.64 1.99
C VAL A 11 6.10 3.60 1.30
N LEU A 12 6.48 4.05 0.11
CA LEU A 12 5.63 4.82 -0.78
C LEU A 12 5.20 3.96 -1.96
N LEU A 13 3.89 3.80 -2.14
CA LEU A 13 3.30 3.14 -3.29
C LEU A 13 2.61 4.17 -4.18
N LEU A 14 3.08 4.28 -5.42
CA LEU A 14 2.41 5.03 -6.48
C LEU A 14 1.72 4.05 -7.41
N ALA A 15 0.39 4.12 -7.47
CA ALA A 15 -0.40 3.27 -8.34
C ALA A 15 -1.23 4.12 -9.30
N TRP A 16 -1.48 3.57 -10.48
CA TRP A 16 -2.26 4.23 -11.50
C TRP A 16 -3.00 3.21 -12.36
N ARG A 17 -4.19 3.61 -12.84
CA ARG A 17 -4.94 2.90 -13.87
C ARG A 17 -4.62 3.52 -15.22
N ARG A 18 -4.19 2.69 -16.17
CA ARG A 18 -4.00 3.09 -17.57
C ARG A 18 -5.25 2.69 -18.36
N GLY A 19 -6.06 3.69 -18.73
CA GLY A 19 -7.21 3.55 -19.61
C GLY A 19 -8.44 2.86 -18.99
N PRO A 20 -9.56 2.85 -19.74
CA PRO A 20 -10.79 2.23 -19.29
C PRO A 20 -10.59 0.73 -19.11
N ARG A 21 -10.83 0.24 -17.89
CA ARG A 21 -10.96 -1.20 -17.61
C ARG A 21 -12.44 -1.52 -17.48
N HIS A 22 -13.12 -1.79 -18.59
CA HIS A 22 -14.50 -2.26 -18.54
C HIS A 22 -14.55 -3.67 -17.90
N GLY A 23 -15.26 -3.79 -16.77
CA GLY A 23 -15.62 -5.07 -16.16
C GLY A 23 -14.50 -5.84 -15.43
N ALA A 24 -13.26 -5.34 -15.40
CA ALA A 24 -12.17 -6.03 -14.70
C ALA A 24 -12.08 -5.57 -13.22
N PRO A 25 -12.10 -6.50 -12.25
CA PRO A 25 -11.94 -6.14 -10.84
C PRO A 25 -10.60 -5.46 -10.59
N HIS A 26 -10.59 -4.49 -9.67
CA HIS A 26 -9.35 -3.86 -9.21
C HIS A 26 -8.51 -4.91 -8.49
N GLN A 27 -7.34 -5.25 -9.07
CA GLN A 27 -6.46 -6.24 -8.48
C GLN A 27 -5.70 -5.65 -7.29
N ALA A 28 -5.68 -6.37 -6.18
CA ALA A 28 -4.89 -5.99 -5.02
C ALA A 28 -3.39 -5.91 -5.38
N VAL A 29 -2.73 -4.84 -4.92
CA VAL A 29 -1.30 -4.64 -5.13
C VAL A 29 -0.55 -5.27 -3.97
N ARG A 30 0.32 -6.23 -4.27
CA ARG A 30 1.19 -6.87 -3.26
C ARG A 30 2.45 -6.05 -3.06
N LEU A 31 2.75 -5.75 -1.80
CA LEU A 31 3.95 -5.01 -1.43
C LEU A 31 5.12 -5.97 -1.20
N ARG A 32 6.34 -5.51 -1.44
CA ARG A 32 7.59 -6.28 -1.26
C ARG A 32 8.54 -5.55 -0.34
N GLY A 33 9.56 -6.22 0.18
CA GLY A 33 10.60 -5.57 1.00
C GLY A 33 10.12 -5.05 2.37
N LEU A 34 8.94 -5.45 2.82
CA LEU A 34 8.45 -5.18 4.18
C LEU A 34 9.11 -6.15 5.16
N ILE A 35 9.35 -5.70 6.39
CA ILE A 35 9.87 -6.57 7.45
C ILE A 35 8.75 -7.51 7.93
N PRO A 36 8.94 -8.84 7.87
CA PRO A 36 7.96 -9.78 8.40
C PRO A 36 7.72 -9.59 9.90
N GLY A 37 6.46 -9.62 10.34
CA GLY A 37 6.07 -9.43 11.74
C GLY A 37 5.70 -7.99 12.09
N GLU A 38 6.23 -7.02 11.34
CA GLU A 38 5.97 -5.60 11.58
C GLU A 38 4.56 -5.16 11.14
N ARG A 39 4.15 -4.01 11.69
CA ARG A 39 2.92 -3.31 11.32
C ARG A 39 3.27 -1.97 10.69
N TYR A 40 2.47 -1.58 9.70
CA TYR A 40 2.64 -0.33 8.97
C TYR A 40 1.34 0.47 9.04
N ARG A 41 1.43 1.75 9.38
CA ARG A 41 0.32 2.69 9.40
C ARG A 41 0.27 3.46 8.09
N ASP A 42 -0.89 3.51 7.44
CA ASP A 42 -1.17 4.47 6.39
C ASP A 42 -1.14 5.89 6.97
N ALA A 43 -0.20 6.71 6.52
CA ALA A 43 0.00 8.07 7.00
C ALA A 43 -1.22 8.98 6.72
N ARG A 44 -2.02 8.67 5.69
CA ARG A 44 -3.20 9.45 5.31
C ARG A 44 -4.45 9.06 6.10
N THR A 45 -4.70 7.75 6.27
CA THR A 45 -5.93 7.25 6.89
C THR A 45 -5.76 6.83 8.34
N GLY A 46 -4.53 6.65 8.81
CA GLY A 46 -4.23 6.07 10.11
C GLY A 46 -4.44 4.56 10.19
N THR A 47 -4.91 3.90 9.12
CA THR A 47 -5.18 2.46 9.10
C THR A 47 -3.90 1.67 9.30
N ILE A 48 -3.93 0.69 10.20
CA ILE A 48 -2.77 -0.19 10.47
C ILE A 48 -2.92 -1.48 9.67
N HIS A 49 -1.85 -1.85 8.98
CA HIS A 49 -1.74 -3.04 8.16
C HIS A 49 -0.57 -3.90 8.61
N HIS A 50 -0.78 -5.21 8.69
CA HIS A 50 0.30 -6.16 8.93
C HIS A 50 1.15 -6.34 7.67
N ALA A 51 2.48 -6.36 7.84
CA ALA A 51 3.43 -6.56 6.74
C ALA A 51 3.10 -7.81 5.90
N ARG A 52 2.77 -8.91 6.59
CA ARG A 52 2.41 -10.18 5.93
C ARG A 52 1.13 -10.08 5.10
N VAL A 53 0.13 -9.33 5.57
CA VAL A 53 -1.12 -9.13 4.83
C VAL A 53 -0.86 -8.34 3.55
N LEU A 54 -0.06 -7.27 3.65
CA LEU A 54 0.33 -6.45 2.51
C LEU A 54 1.16 -7.23 1.48
N ALA A 55 1.99 -8.17 1.93
CA ALA A 55 2.83 -8.99 1.06
C ALA A 55 2.06 -10.15 0.39
N ASP A 56 1.23 -10.87 1.15
CA ASP A 56 0.58 -12.11 0.70
C ASP A 56 -0.76 -11.85 -0.01
N TYR A 57 -1.62 -11.05 0.63
CA TYR A 57 -2.96 -10.74 0.12
C TYR A 57 -2.97 -9.47 -0.74
N GLY A 58 -2.07 -8.54 -0.46
CA GLY A 58 -2.02 -7.24 -1.13
C GLY A 58 -3.07 -6.28 -0.62
N LEU A 59 -3.05 -5.07 -1.19
CA LEU A 59 -3.92 -3.98 -0.79
C LEU A 59 -4.79 -3.53 -1.97
N HIS A 60 -6.10 -3.43 -1.74
CA HIS A 60 -7.00 -2.78 -2.68
C HIS A 60 -6.84 -1.27 -2.55
N LEU A 61 -6.42 -0.65 -3.65
CA LEU A 61 -6.25 0.79 -3.70
C LEU A 61 -7.54 1.45 -4.14
N ASP A 62 -7.98 2.38 -3.31
CA ASP A 62 -9.09 3.26 -3.65
C ASP A 62 -8.59 4.31 -4.66
N LEU A 63 -8.82 4.02 -5.93
CA LEU A 63 -8.51 4.90 -7.04
C LEU A 63 -9.77 5.71 -7.37
N PRO A 64 -9.64 7.02 -7.61
CA PRO A 64 -10.74 7.83 -8.09
C PRO A 64 -11.44 7.22 -9.32
N PRO A 65 -12.75 7.47 -9.51
CA PRO A 65 -13.44 7.10 -10.74
C PRO A 65 -12.81 7.83 -11.95
N GLY A 66 -12.89 7.22 -13.13
CA GLY A 66 -12.39 7.80 -14.39
C GLY A 66 -11.29 6.98 -15.08
N ASP A 67 -11.09 7.20 -16.37
CA ASP A 67 -10.22 6.34 -17.20
C ASP A 67 -8.73 6.47 -16.86
N TRP A 68 -8.34 7.60 -16.29
CA TRP A 68 -7.00 7.89 -15.82
C TRP A 68 -7.06 8.33 -14.37
N ALA A 69 -6.64 7.44 -13.48
CA ALA A 69 -6.63 7.69 -12.04
C ALA A 69 -5.30 7.24 -11.48
N SER A 70 -4.77 8.02 -10.53
CA SER A 70 -3.61 7.65 -9.74
C SER A 70 -3.90 7.86 -8.26
N THR A 71 -3.15 7.14 -7.43
CA THR A 71 -3.16 7.33 -5.97
C THR A 71 -1.77 7.09 -5.42
N ALA A 72 -1.49 7.77 -4.32
CA ALA A 72 -0.27 7.61 -3.54
C ALA A 72 -0.65 7.10 -2.15
N LEU A 73 0.01 6.02 -1.72
CA LEU A 73 -0.11 5.47 -0.38
C LEU A 73 1.25 5.54 0.29
N HIS A 74 1.31 6.20 1.45
CA HIS A 74 2.49 6.26 2.28
C HIS A 74 2.25 5.45 3.56
N LEU A 75 3.07 4.44 3.75
CA LEU A 75 3.04 3.54 4.90
C LEU A 75 4.27 3.81 5.76
N VAL A 76 4.07 3.96 7.06
CA VAL A 76 5.14 4.15 8.04
C VAL A 76 5.08 3.00 9.04
N ARG A 77 6.21 2.34 9.27
CA ARG A 77 6.32 1.26 10.26
C ARG A 77 5.93 1.80 11.64
N VAL A 78 5.05 1.09 12.32
CA VAL A 78 4.67 1.40 13.69
C VAL A 78 5.80 0.91 14.60
N PRO A 79 6.41 1.77 15.43
CA PRO A 79 7.40 1.32 16.39
C PRO A 79 6.78 0.31 17.35
N GLU A 80 7.48 -0.79 17.63
CA GLU A 80 7.11 -1.71 18.71
C GLU A 80 7.19 -0.96 20.04
N GLY A 81 6.04 -0.54 20.56
CA GLY A 81 5.96 0.17 21.84
C GLY A 81 4.90 1.27 21.87
N THR A 82 3.65 0.95 21.56
CA THR A 82 2.49 1.74 22.02
C THR A 82 1.29 0.80 22.11
N ALA A 83 1.12 0.26 23.31
CA ALA A 83 -0.18 -0.17 23.83
C ALA A 83 -0.95 1.06 24.30
#